data_AF-A0A0C2BST1-F1
#
_entry.id   AF-A0A0C2BST1-F1
#
_cell.length_a   1.000
_cell.length_b   1.000
_cell.length_c   1.000
_cell.angle_alpha   90.00
_cell.angle_beta   90.00
_cell.angle_gamma   90.00
#
_symmetry.space_group_name_H-M   'P 1'
#
loop_
_entity.id
_entity.type
_entity.pdbx_description
1 polymer ?
#
loop_
_entity_poly.entity_id
_entity_poly.type
_entity_poly.pdbx_seq_one_letter_code
_entity_poly.pdbx_strand_id
1 'polypeptide(L)'
;MIEKRLDIQGLRGWAVTSVVLFHFFPNHFPNGYIGVDMFFVISGFLMSMILRRTKDLNFESFCSFYYRRIKRIMPLYYLVMNCILISLFSLLPLPFREINIKSSRRAILLITNIRKVDPAQSYSKMLSNAEDLFTHTWSLCVEMQWYLSSPKRHLSKEPL
;
A
#
# COMPACT_ATOMS: atom_id res chain seq x y z
N MET A 1 -16.74 19.10 -14.20
CA MET A 1 -15.68 18.11 -14.47
C MET A 1 -14.72 18.16 -13.29
N ILE A 2 -14.44 17.04 -12.59
CA ILE A 2 -13.49 17.06 -11.47
C ILE A 2 -12.11 17.34 -12.06
N GLU A 3 -11.58 18.53 -11.81
CA GLU A 3 -10.26 18.91 -12.26
C GLU A 3 -9.25 17.96 -11.61
N LYS A 4 -8.58 17.15 -12.45
CA LYS A 4 -7.59 16.19 -11.99
C LYS A 4 -6.44 17.02 -11.43
N ARG A 5 -6.19 16.91 -10.12
CA ARG A 5 -5.08 17.57 -9.43
C ARG A 5 -3.78 16.89 -9.84
N LEU A 6 -3.25 17.32 -10.99
CA LEU A 6 -2.02 16.81 -11.60
C LEU A 6 -0.80 17.18 -10.77
N ASP A 7 -0.85 18.33 -10.08
CA ASP A 7 0.11 18.75 -9.05
C ASP A 7 0.33 17.66 -7.99
N ILE A 8 -0.76 17.20 -7.36
CA ILE A 8 -0.70 16.20 -6.29
C ILE A 8 -0.29 14.82 -6.85
N GLN A 9 -0.73 14.47 -8.06
CA GLN A 9 -0.31 13.24 -8.73
C GLN A 9 1.18 13.27 -9.10
N GLY A 10 1.71 14.42 -9.52
CA GLY A 10 3.12 14.63 -9.80
C GLY A 10 3.99 14.44 -8.56
N LEU A 11 3.57 14.99 -7.42
CA LEU A 11 4.27 14.78 -6.13
C LEU A 11 4.29 13.31 -5.71
N ARG A 12 3.19 12.57 -5.92
CA ARG A 12 3.16 11.11 -5.70
C ARG A 12 4.09 10.37 -6.66
N GLY A 13 4.16 10.81 -7.91
CA GLY A 13 5.09 10.29 -8.91
C GLY A 13 6.54 10.45 -8.45
N TRP A 14 6.93 11.66 -8.03
CA TRP A 14 8.25 11.93 -7.47
C TRP A 14 8.58 11.06 -6.25
N ALA A 15 7.62 10.89 -5.35
CA ALA A 15 7.77 10.02 -4.19
C ALA A 15 8.07 8.57 -4.60
N VAL A 16 7.33 8.03 -5.58
CA VAL A 16 7.57 6.69 -6.14
C VAL A 16 8.92 6.61 -6.85
N THR A 17 9.29 7.61 -7.64
CA THR A 17 10.59 7.64 -8.34
C THR A 17 11.75 7.59 -7.36
N SER A 18 11.70 8.32 -6.24
CA SER A 18 12.72 8.26 -5.19
C SER A 18 12.87 6.85 -4.60
N VAL A 19 11.76 6.14 -4.39
CA VAL A 19 11.78 4.75 -3.90
C VAL A 19 12.38 3.81 -4.94
N VAL A 20 12.02 3.97 -6.21
CA VAL A 20 12.58 3.18 -7.32
C VAL A 20 14.09 3.39 -7.43
N LEU A 21 14.55 4.64 -7.40
CA LEU A 21 15.99 4.98 -7.43
C LEU A 21 16.76 4.37 -6.26
N PHE A 22 16.16 4.35 -5.06
CA PHE A 22 16.76 3.69 -3.91
C PHE A 22 16.97 2.17 -4.12
N HIS A 23 16.05 1.49 -4.81
CA HIS A 23 16.21 0.05 -5.07
C HIS A 23 17.29 -0.23 -6.12
N PHE A 24 17.39 0.58 -7.17
CA PHE A 24 18.38 0.36 -8.24
C PHE A 24 19.77 0.89 -7.90
N PHE A 25 19.84 1.99 -7.13
CA PHE A 25 21.09 2.70 -6.82
C PHE A 25 21.17 3.07 -5.32
N PRO A 26 21.16 2.10 -4.41
CA PRO A 26 21.08 2.35 -2.96
C PRO A 26 22.26 3.20 -2.43
N ASN A 27 23.46 3.06 -3.01
CA ASN A 27 24.63 3.84 -2.61
C ASN A 27 24.55 5.32 -3.03
N HIS A 28 23.84 5.63 -4.12
CA HIS A 28 23.69 6.99 -4.63
C HIS A 28 22.47 7.69 -4.05
N PHE A 29 21.42 6.93 -3.71
CA PHE A 29 20.17 7.45 -3.16
C PHE A 29 19.80 6.78 -1.83
N PRO A 30 20.66 6.81 -0.80
CA PRO A 30 20.44 6.08 0.45
C PRO A 30 19.16 6.50 1.19
N ASN A 31 18.67 7.72 0.95
CA ASN A 31 17.48 8.29 1.57
C ASN A 31 16.20 8.17 0.71
N GLY A 32 16.23 7.48 -0.42
CA GLY A 32 15.06 7.38 -1.30
C GLY A 32 13.89 6.60 -0.68
N TYR A 33 14.12 5.84 0.40
CA TYR A 33 13.06 5.19 1.17
C TYR A 33 12.06 6.19 1.79
N ILE A 34 12.46 7.44 2.06
CA ILE A 34 11.58 8.51 2.58
C ILE A 34 10.42 8.79 1.60
N GLY A 35 10.60 8.48 0.31
CA GLY A 35 9.53 8.57 -0.68
C GLY A 35 8.30 7.74 -0.32
N VAL A 36 8.44 6.65 0.45
CA VAL A 36 7.31 5.87 0.96
C VAL A 36 6.44 6.72 1.88
N ASP A 37 7.04 7.39 2.86
CA ASP A 37 6.32 8.22 3.83
C ASP A 37 5.63 9.39 3.14
N MET A 38 6.33 10.06 2.21
CA MET A 38 5.76 11.13 1.40
C MET A 38 4.54 10.64 0.61
N PHE A 39 4.63 9.48 -0.04
CA PHE A 39 3.54 8.92 -0.82
C PHE A 39 2.29 8.66 0.04
N PHE A 40 2.45 8.13 1.25
CA PHE A 40 1.34 7.89 2.17
C PHE A 40 0.71 9.18 2.68
N VAL A 41 1.51 10.16 3.09
CA VAL A 41 1.01 11.46 3.56
C VAL A 41 0.21 12.16 2.46
N ILE A 42 0.75 12.23 1.25
CA ILE A 42 0.09 12.87 0.11
C ILE A 42 -1.19 12.11 -0.27
N SER A 43 -1.16 10.77 -0.26
CA SER A 43 -2.33 9.95 -0.57
C SER A 43 -3.43 10.15 0.47
N GLY A 44 -3.09 10.19 1.76
CA GLY A 44 -4.02 10.49 2.85
C GLY A 44 -4.65 11.88 2.70
N PHE A 45 -3.83 12.91 2.46
CA PHE A 45 -4.28 14.28 2.22
C PHE A 45 -5.28 14.35 1.05
N LEU A 46 -4.95 13.72 -0.08
CA LEU A 46 -5.82 13.67 -1.26
C LEU A 46 -7.15 13.00 -0.95
N MET A 47 -7.15 11.89 -0.20
CA MET A 47 -8.39 11.19 0.17
C MET A 47 -9.27 12.06 1.07
N SER A 48 -8.69 12.68 2.10
CA SER A 48 -9.42 13.58 3.00
C SER A 48 -9.99 14.79 2.25
N MET A 49 -9.23 15.36 1.31
CA MET A 49 -9.70 16.47 0.48
C MET A 49 -10.87 16.09 -0.42
N ILE A 50 -10.81 14.91 -1.06
CA ILE A 50 -11.90 14.40 -1.89
C ILE A 50 -13.14 14.14 -1.04
N LEU A 51 -12.95 13.52 0.14
CA LEU A 51 -14.05 13.19 1.04
C LEU A 51 -14.79 14.45 1.51
N ARG A 52 -14.06 15.51 1.89
CA ARG A 52 -14.64 16.79 2.34
C ARG A 52 -15.46 17.49 1.24
N ARG A 53 -15.26 17.13 -0.03
CA ARG A 53 -15.98 17.73 -1.16
C ARG A 53 -17.33 17.04 -1.44
N THR A 54 -17.56 15.87 -0.84
CA THR A 54 -18.85 15.17 -0.89
C THR A 54 -19.84 15.96 -0.04
N LYS A 55 -20.90 16.49 -0.66
CA LYS A 55 -21.87 17.39 0.00
C LYS A 55 -22.74 16.67 1.03
N ASP A 56 -23.06 15.41 0.78
CA ASP A 56 -23.83 14.56 1.69
C ASP A 56 -22.87 13.62 2.43
N LEU A 57 -22.33 14.06 3.55
CA LEU A 57 -21.47 13.26 4.43
C LEU A 57 -22.30 12.28 5.27
N ASN A 58 -23.20 11.52 4.64
CA ASN A 58 -23.88 10.42 5.31
C ASN A 58 -23.06 9.12 5.22
N PHE A 59 -23.28 8.22 6.18
CA PHE A 59 -22.56 6.94 6.29
C PHE A 59 -22.59 6.12 4.99
N GLU A 60 -23.70 6.18 4.27
CA GLU A 60 -23.90 5.46 3.02
C GLU A 60 -23.04 6.04 1.88
N SER A 61 -22.96 7.37 1.73
CA SER A 61 -22.07 8.01 0.74
C SER A 61 -20.61 7.73 1.02
N PHE A 62 -20.23 7.70 2.30
CA PHE A 62 -18.88 7.29 2.73
C PHE A 62 -18.61 5.83 2.35
N CYS A 63 -19.48 4.90 2.74
CA CYS A 63 -19.35 3.48 2.40
C CYS A 63 -19.30 3.26 0.88
N SER A 64 -20.15 3.95 0.12
CA SER A 64 -20.17 3.90 -1.34
C SER A 64 -18.86 4.38 -1.97
N PHE A 65 -18.26 5.43 -1.43
CA PHE A 65 -16.97 5.96 -1.90
C PHE A 65 -15.83 4.94 -1.73
N TYR A 66 -15.70 4.37 -0.53
CA TYR A 66 -14.65 3.39 -0.26
C TYR A 66 -14.92 2.05 -0.96
N TYR A 67 -16.19 1.62 -1.04
CA TYR A 67 -16.57 0.39 -1.75
C TYR A 67 -16.15 0.42 -3.23
N ARG A 68 -16.40 1.53 -3.94
CA ARG A 68 -15.96 1.69 -5.34
C ARG A 68 -14.45 1.57 -5.49
N ARG A 69 -13.69 2.08 -4.52
CA ARG A 69 -12.21 2.01 -4.53
C ARG A 69 -11.72 0.60 -4.26
N ILE A 70 -12.29 -0.08 -3.27
CA ILE A 70 -11.99 -1.47 -2.94
C ILE A 70 -12.29 -2.37 -4.15
N LYS A 71 -13.46 -2.22 -4.77
CA LYS A 71 -13.87 -2.98 -5.97
C LYS A 71 -12.94 -2.76 -7.17
N ARG A 72 -12.27 -1.61 -7.25
CA ARG A 72 -11.26 -1.32 -8.28
C ARG A 72 -9.89 -1.92 -7.97
N ILE A 73 -9.46 -1.89 -6.71
CA ILE A 73 -8.09 -2.25 -6.30
C ILE A 73 -7.95 -3.76 -6.03
N MET A 74 -8.93 -4.37 -5.35
CA MET A 74 -8.87 -5.77 -4.94
C MET A 74 -8.72 -6.78 -6.08
N PRO A 75 -9.44 -6.66 -7.22
CA PRO A 75 -9.32 -7.64 -8.29
C PRO A 75 -7.89 -7.71 -8.84
N LEU A 76 -7.27 -6.55 -9.08
CA LEU A 76 -5.91 -6.49 -9.58
C LEU A 76 -4.90 -7.00 -8.54
N TYR A 77 -5.11 -6.67 -7.26
CA TYR A 77 -4.27 -7.18 -6.18
C TYR A 77 -4.28 -8.71 -6.12
N TYR A 78 -5.46 -9.32 -6.09
CA TYR A 78 -5.57 -10.78 -6.05
C TYR A 78 -5.07 -11.44 -7.34
N LEU A 79 -5.22 -10.79 -8.50
CA LEU A 79 -4.65 -11.27 -9.74
C LEU A 79 -3.12 -11.34 -9.66
N VAL A 80 -2.47 -10.24 -9.26
CA VAL A 80 -1.00 -10.19 -9.11
C VAL A 80 -0.53 -11.22 -8.09
N MET A 81 -1.23 -11.36 -6.97
CA MET A 81 -0.96 -12.40 -5.97
C MET A 81 -0.99 -13.81 -6.55
N ASN A 82 -2.01 -14.13 -7.35
CA ASN A 82 -2.12 -15.43 -8.03
C ASN A 82 -0.97 -15.63 -9.03
N CYS A 83 -0.61 -14.61 -9.81
CA CYS A 83 0.52 -14.69 -10.74
C CYS A 83 1.84 -14.96 -10.00
N ILE A 84 2.10 -14.28 -8.87
CA ILE A 84 3.29 -14.50 -8.05
C ILE A 84 3.28 -15.93 -7.47
N LEU A 85 2.13 -16.42 -6.99
CA LEU A 85 2.00 -17.79 -6.49
C LEU A 85 2.30 -18.81 -7.59
N ILE A 86 1.68 -18.67 -8.76
CA ILE A 86 1.94 -19.57 -9.91
C ILE A 86 3.43 -19.54 -10.25
N SER A 87 4.04 -18.36 -10.35
CA SER A 87 5.48 -18.23 -10.59
C SER A 87 6.33 -18.91 -9.51
N LEU A 88 5.93 -18.81 -8.23
CA LEU A 88 6.61 -19.45 -7.10
C LEU A 88 6.52 -20.97 -7.16
N PHE A 89 5.39 -21.51 -7.60
CA PHE A 89 5.20 -22.96 -7.69
C PHE A 89 5.76 -23.56 -8.99
N SER A 90 5.80 -22.81 -10.08
CA SER A 90 6.19 -23.32 -11.41
C SER A 90 7.64 -23.00 -11.82
N LEU A 91 8.21 -21.87 -11.39
CA LEU A 91 9.50 -21.37 -11.91
C LEU A 91 10.62 -21.32 -10.87
N LEU A 92 10.29 -21.20 -9.57
CA LEU A 92 11.29 -20.93 -8.53
C LEU A 92 11.77 -22.20 -7.78
N PRO A 93 13.04 -22.26 -7.37
CA PRO A 93 13.60 -23.36 -6.58
C PRO A 93 12.93 -23.51 -5.20
N LEU A 94 12.96 -24.73 -4.65
CA LEU A 94 12.42 -25.07 -3.32
C LEU A 94 12.83 -24.11 -2.17
N PRO A 95 14.10 -23.68 -2.01
CA PRO A 95 14.46 -22.77 -0.91
C PRO A 95 13.73 -21.42 -0.97
N PHE A 96 13.48 -20.87 -2.18
CA PHE A 96 12.70 -19.64 -2.33
C PHE A 96 11.22 -19.86 -1.96
N ARG A 97 10.69 -21.05 -2.21
CA ARG A 97 9.30 -21.40 -1.88
C ARG A 97 9.07 -21.39 -0.38
N GLU A 98 9.96 -21.98 0.41
CA GLU A 98 9.80 -22.07 1.87
C GLU A 98 9.77 -20.70 2.55
N ILE A 99 10.64 -19.78 2.10
CA ILE A 99 10.71 -18.41 2.61
C ILE A 99 9.41 -17.65 2.29
N ASN A 100 8.88 -17.81 1.07
CA ASN A 100 7.76 -17.04 0.56
C ASN A 100 6.37 -17.58 0.97
N ILE A 101 6.23 -18.85 1.37
CA ILE A 101 4.92 -19.42 1.79
C ILE A 101 4.35 -18.70 3.02
N LYS A 102 5.18 -18.32 4.00
CA LYS A 102 4.70 -17.57 5.18
C LYS A 102 4.25 -16.17 4.80
N SER A 103 4.95 -15.52 3.88
CA SER A 103 4.63 -14.17 3.41
C SER A 103 3.40 -14.15 2.49
N SER A 104 3.20 -15.17 1.67
CA SER A 104 2.02 -15.30 0.82
C SER A 104 0.73 -15.43 1.64
N ARG A 105 0.74 -16.23 2.71
CA ARG A 105 -0.40 -16.35 3.64
C ARG A 105 -0.77 -15.00 4.27
N ARG A 106 0.23 -14.21 4.67
CA ARG A 106 0.01 -12.87 5.22
C ARG A 106 -0.52 -11.90 4.18
N ALA A 107 -0.07 -12.01 2.92
CA ALA A 107 -0.51 -11.16 1.83
C ALA A 107 -1.97 -11.43 1.45
N ILE A 108 -2.39 -12.70 1.44
CA ILE A 108 -3.79 -13.10 1.26
C ILE A 108 -4.67 -12.50 2.37
N LEU A 109 -4.18 -12.53 3.61
CA LEU A 109 -4.88 -11.99 4.78
C LEU A 109 -4.77 -10.46 4.91
N LEU A 110 -4.09 -9.76 3.99
CA LEU A 110 -3.89 -8.31 4.03
C LEU A 110 -3.20 -7.80 5.31
N ILE A 111 -2.24 -8.58 5.82
CA ILE A 111 -1.50 -8.28 7.07
C ILE A 111 0.03 -8.34 6.89
N THR A 112 0.55 -8.18 5.67
CA THR A 112 2.00 -8.17 5.44
C THR A 112 2.72 -7.01 6.11
N ASN A 113 2.00 -5.94 6.45
CA ASN A 113 2.51 -4.83 7.25
C ASN A 113 2.71 -5.19 8.73
N ILE A 114 2.00 -6.18 9.26
CA ILE A 114 2.11 -6.62 10.66
C ILE A 114 3.13 -7.76 10.75
N ARG A 115 4.38 -7.45 10.36
CA ARG A 115 5.52 -8.34 10.59
C ARG A 115 6.16 -7.96 11.92
N LYS A 116 6.64 -8.94 12.69
CA LYS A 116 7.56 -8.66 13.80
C LYS A 116 8.77 -7.96 13.18
N VAL A 117 8.88 -6.65 13.41
CA VAL A 117 10.05 -5.85 13.08
C VAL A 117 11.15 -6.35 14.00
N ASP A 118 12.10 -7.08 13.43
CA ASP A 118 13.35 -7.36 14.12
C ASP A 118 14.12 -6.03 14.15
N PRO A 119 14.47 -5.47 15.33
CA PRO A 119 15.18 -4.20 15.42
C PRO A 119 16.50 -4.18 14.61
N ALA A 120 17.07 -5.35 14.34
CA ALA A 120 18.27 -5.52 13.53
C ALA A 120 18.03 -5.44 12.00
N GLN A 121 16.78 -5.61 11.55
CA GLN A 121 16.36 -5.50 10.15
C GLN A 121 15.61 -4.18 9.94
N SER A 122 16.36 -3.09 9.76
CA SER A 122 15.80 -1.82 9.30
C SER A 122 14.99 -2.04 8.02
N TYR A 123 13.86 -1.34 7.87
CA TYR A 123 13.00 -1.37 6.68
C TYR A 123 13.79 -1.26 5.35
N SER A 124 14.89 -0.51 5.37
CA SER A 124 15.88 -0.41 4.29
C SER A 124 16.48 -1.77 3.86
N LYS A 125 16.83 -2.65 4.80
CA LYS A 125 17.38 -4.00 4.52
C LYS A 125 16.33 -4.97 3.99
N MET A 126 15.07 -4.79 4.40
CA MET A 126 13.94 -5.57 3.87
C MET A 126 13.61 -5.20 2.43
N LEU A 127 13.71 -3.93 2.04
CA LEU A 127 13.51 -3.49 0.66
C LEU A 127 14.68 -3.87 -0.26
N SER A 128 15.91 -3.87 0.25
CA SER A 128 17.10 -4.20 -0.54
C SER A 128 17.24 -5.70 -0.82
N ASN A 129 16.79 -6.56 0.09
CA ASN A 129 16.85 -8.01 -0.06
C ASN A 129 15.56 -8.52 -0.70
N ALA A 130 15.54 -8.60 -2.03
CA ALA A 130 14.40 -9.06 -2.86
C ALA A 130 14.02 -10.55 -2.69
N GLU A 131 14.38 -11.19 -1.58
CA GLU A 131 14.11 -12.61 -1.31
C GLU A 131 12.62 -12.90 -1.06
N ASP A 132 11.88 -11.91 -0.55
CA ASP A 132 10.45 -12.00 -0.25
C ASP A 132 9.64 -11.21 -1.27
N LEU A 133 9.05 -11.94 -2.23
CA LEU A 133 8.27 -11.42 -3.36
C LEU A 133 7.00 -10.67 -2.91
N PHE A 134 6.51 -10.97 -1.71
CA PHE A 134 5.29 -10.38 -1.18
C PHE A 134 5.55 -9.13 -0.35
N THR A 135 6.82 -8.74 -0.13
CA THR A 135 7.19 -7.59 0.70
C THR A 135 6.48 -6.31 0.25
N HIS A 136 6.40 -6.04 -1.05
CA HIS A 136 5.78 -4.82 -1.59
C HIS A 136 4.28 -4.69 -1.29
N THR A 137 3.58 -5.79 -1.00
CA THR A 137 2.14 -5.79 -0.67
C THR A 137 1.82 -5.11 0.65
N TRP A 138 2.82 -4.91 1.52
CA TRP A 138 2.64 -4.27 2.83
C TRP A 138 1.99 -2.90 2.71
N SER A 139 2.39 -2.12 1.70
CA SER A 139 1.92 -0.75 1.50
C SER A 139 0.43 -0.71 1.17
N LEU A 140 -0.02 -1.65 0.35
CA LEU A 140 -1.42 -1.81 0.01
C LEU A 140 -2.25 -2.35 1.19
N CYS A 141 -1.67 -3.23 2.00
CA CYS A 141 -2.32 -3.72 3.22
C CYS A 141 -2.59 -2.56 4.19
N VAL A 142 -1.63 -1.65 4.37
CA VAL A 142 -1.82 -0.42 5.17
C VAL A 142 -2.95 0.44 4.58
N GLU A 143 -2.96 0.65 3.27
CA GLU A 143 -4.01 1.43 2.60
C GLU A 143 -5.40 0.80 2.80
N MET A 144 -5.50 -0.53 2.72
CA MET A 144 -6.75 -1.27 2.91
C MET A 144 -7.23 -1.23 4.36
N GLN A 145 -6.33 -1.37 5.32
CA GLN A 145 -6.64 -1.23 6.76
C GLN A 145 -7.09 0.20 7.08
N TRP A 146 -6.47 1.20 6.45
CA TRP A 146 -6.93 2.59 6.55
C TRP A 146 -8.36 2.76 6.02
N TYR A 147 -8.70 2.16 4.88
CA TYR A 147 -10.06 2.21 4.34
C TYR A 147 -11.11 1.56 5.25
N LEU A 148 -10.77 0.46 5.93
CA LEU A 148 -11.67 -0.18 6.89
C LEU A 148 -11.83 0.61 8.20
N SER A 149 -10.80 1.34 8.63
CA SER A 149 -10.80 2.08 9.91
C SER A 149 -11.35 3.51 9.81
N SER A 150 -11.15 4.18 8.68
CA SER A 150 -11.59 5.55 8.41
C SER A 150 -13.08 5.82 8.72
N PRO A 151 -14.07 4.97 8.36
CA PRO A 151 -15.48 5.24 8.66
C PRO A 151 -15.77 5.36 10.15
N LYS A 152 -15.17 4.47 10.96
CA LYS A 152 -15.41 4.41 12.41
C LYS A 152 -14.96 5.69 13.12
N ARG A 153 -13.86 6.30 12.66
CA ARG A 153 -13.24 7.47 13.30
C ARG A 153 -13.88 8.80 12.90
N HIS A 154 -14.56 8.85 11.75
CA HIS A 154 -15.23 10.07 11.30
C HIS A 154 -16.63 10.20 11.92
N LEU A 155 -17.36 9.09 12.06
CA LEU A 155 -18.67 9.06 12.70
C LEU A 155 -18.62 9.36 14.21
N SER A 156 -17.50 9.06 14.88
CA SER A 156 -17.33 9.37 16.30
C SER A 156 -17.09 10.87 16.59
N LYS A 157 -17.06 11.71 15.55
CA LYS A 157 -16.81 13.15 15.67
C LYS A 157 -18.01 14.00 15.28
N GLU A 158 -19.14 13.41 14.91
CA GLU A 158 -20.38 14.18 14.84
C GLU A 158 -20.87 14.43 16.27
N PRO A 159 -20.97 15.69 16.72
CA PRO A 159 -21.71 15.98 17.93
C PRO A 159 -23.18 15.67 17.66
N LEU A 160 -23.79 14.89 18.56
CA LEU A 160 -25.24 14.74 18.69
C LEU A 160 -25.92 16.12 18.83
#